data_AF-A0A367EN09-F1
#
_entry.id   AF-A0A367EN09-F1
#
_cell.length_a   1.000
_cell.length_b   1.000
_cell.length_c   1.000
_cell.angle_alpha   90.00
_cell.angle_beta   90.00
_cell.angle_gamma   90.00
#
_symmetry.space_group_name_H-M   'P 1'
#
loop_
_entity.id
_entity.type
_entity.pdbx_description
1 polymer ?
#
loop_
_entity_poly.entity_id
_entity_poly.type
_entity_poly.pdbx_seq_one_letter_code
_entity_poly.pdbx_strand_id
1 'polypeptide(L)'
;MARVRVIGDLWHGRVPDGAVYIGRAAPGLPRSVFANPHPVDKPCRPCGGLVHDRPGAVEAYRAGLTPELVARARVEIGDADVACWCAEEEPCHGDPLLEAIHAQTPPRAPQSPLTACGELSDISAPSPSPSAPTGTHSAERRP
;
A
#
# COMPACT_ATOMS: atom_id res chain seq x y z
N MET A 1 7.30 -2.97 1.15
CA MET A 1 7.18 -2.69 2.59
C MET A 1 7.53 -3.90 3.44
N ALA A 2 8.26 -3.65 4.50
CA ALA A 2 8.58 -4.57 5.57
C ALA A 2 8.49 -3.84 6.93
N ARG A 3 8.55 -4.62 8.01
CA ARG A 3 8.79 -4.05 9.34
C ARG A 3 10.28 -3.84 9.53
N VAL A 4 10.65 -2.66 10.02
CA VAL A 4 12.00 -2.33 10.45
C VAL A 4 12.01 -1.80 11.89
N ARG A 5 13.16 -1.89 12.56
CA ARG A 5 13.32 -1.36 13.90
C ARG A 5 13.80 0.09 13.87
N VAL A 6 13.30 0.91 14.79
CA VAL A 6 13.88 2.23 15.06
C VAL A 6 15.33 2.07 15.55
N ILE A 7 16.25 2.83 14.96
CA ILE A 7 17.68 2.78 15.28
C ILE A 7 18.02 3.74 16.44
N GLY A 8 19.08 3.41 17.19
CA GLY A 8 19.54 4.20 18.34
C GLY A 8 18.92 3.76 19.67
N ASP A 9 18.94 4.67 20.64
CA ASP A 9 18.39 4.46 21.99
C ASP A 9 17.07 5.24 22.19
N LEU A 10 16.41 5.03 23.34
CA LEU A 10 15.13 5.65 23.66
C LEU A 10 15.14 7.20 23.58
N TRP A 11 16.28 7.84 23.81
CA TRP A 11 16.43 9.30 23.83
C TRP A 11 16.87 9.86 22.47
N HIS A 12 17.55 9.06 21.66
CA HIS A 12 18.11 9.44 20.35
C HIS A 12 17.61 8.55 19.21
N GLY A 13 16.34 8.13 19.27
CA GLY A 13 15.74 7.25 18.28
C GLY A 13 15.61 7.92 16.91
N ARG A 14 16.01 7.21 15.85
CA ARG A 14 15.76 7.61 14.47
C ARG A 14 15.01 6.54 13.71
N VAL A 15 14.02 6.97 12.95
CA VAL A 15 13.32 6.13 11.98
C VAL A 15 14.27 5.90 10.81
N PRO A 16 14.48 4.65 10.36
CA PRO A 16 15.27 4.37 9.16
C PRO A 16 14.74 5.13 7.93
N ASP A 17 15.64 5.50 7.02
CA ASP A 17 15.28 6.26 5.83
C ASP A 17 14.21 5.54 5.00
N GLY A 18 13.18 6.26 4.60
CA GLY A 18 12.06 5.72 3.83
C GLY A 18 11.03 4.92 4.65
N ALA A 19 11.21 4.77 5.96
CA ALA A 19 10.22 4.12 6.83
C ALA A 19 9.25 5.11 7.50
N VAL A 20 8.04 4.66 7.78
CA VAL A 20 7.00 5.41 8.50
C VAL A 20 6.90 4.94 9.94
N TYR A 21 6.95 5.88 10.89
CA TYR A 21 6.81 5.54 12.30
C TYR A 21 5.38 5.13 12.68
N ILE A 22 5.23 3.94 13.26
CA ILE A 22 3.95 3.41 13.71
C ILE A 22 3.89 3.20 15.23
N GLY A 23 4.88 3.68 15.99
CA GLY A 23 5.00 3.43 17.42
C GLY A 23 4.23 4.42 18.32
N ARG A 24 4.25 4.13 19.63
CA ARG A 24 3.75 5.03 20.68
C ARG A 24 4.68 6.25 20.80
N ALA A 25 4.24 7.32 21.48
CA ALA A 25 5.13 8.46 21.72
C ALA A 25 6.42 8.03 22.43
N ALA A 26 7.54 8.52 21.93
CA ALA A 26 8.88 8.43 22.51
C ALA A 26 9.58 9.79 22.34
N PRO A 27 10.67 10.07 23.08
CA PRO A 27 11.48 11.27 22.86
C PRO A 27 11.83 11.45 21.37
N GLY A 28 11.48 12.61 20.79
CA GLY A 28 11.72 12.92 19.38
C GLY A 28 10.80 12.21 18.37
N LEU A 29 9.95 11.27 18.79
CA LEU A 29 9.05 10.52 17.91
C LEU A 29 7.59 10.66 18.39
N PRO A 30 6.76 11.45 17.69
CA PRO A 30 5.37 11.66 18.09
C PRO A 30 4.56 10.36 18.01
N ARG A 31 3.51 10.24 18.83
CA ARG A 31 2.60 9.08 18.79
C ARG A 31 1.99 8.96 17.40
N SER A 32 2.15 7.79 16.78
CA SER A 32 1.48 7.47 15.53
C SER A 32 0.00 7.17 15.74
N VAL A 33 -0.82 7.51 14.74
CA VAL A 33 -2.23 7.10 14.68
C VAL A 33 -2.38 5.58 14.53
N PHE A 34 -1.35 4.90 14.00
CA PHE A 34 -1.28 3.45 13.85
C PHE A 34 -0.71 2.73 15.08
N ALA A 35 -0.37 3.46 16.14
CA ALA A 35 0.23 2.90 17.34
C ALA A 35 -0.70 1.92 18.05
N ASN A 36 -0.16 0.75 18.43
CA ASN A 36 -0.89 -0.21 19.25
C ASN A 36 -1.46 0.48 20.50
N PRO A 37 -2.78 0.44 20.76
CA PRO A 37 -3.35 0.98 21.99
C PRO A 37 -3.19 0.02 23.17
N HIS A 38 -3.04 -1.29 22.93
CA HIS A 38 -2.93 -2.36 23.94
C HIS A 38 -1.50 -2.46 24.49
N PRO A 39 -1.25 -2.09 25.77
CA PRO A 39 0.08 -2.20 26.36
C PRO A 39 0.40 -3.65 26.75
N VAL A 40 1.69 -3.98 26.76
CA VAL A 40 2.19 -5.27 27.27
C VAL A 40 2.47 -5.14 28.77
N ASP A 41 2.16 -6.18 29.54
CA ASP A 41 2.39 -6.32 30.99
C ASP A 41 1.78 -5.19 31.84
N LYS A 42 0.75 -4.51 31.33
CA LYS A 42 0.04 -3.43 32.02
C LYS A 42 -1.48 -3.56 31.81
N PRO A 43 -2.31 -3.08 32.75
CA PRO A 43 -3.75 -3.04 32.56
C PRO A 43 -4.14 -2.27 31.30
N CYS A 44 -4.84 -2.95 30.39
CA CYS A 44 -5.26 -2.42 29.10
C CYS A 44 -6.60 -1.71 29.22
N ARG A 45 -6.60 -0.37 29.17
CA ARG A 45 -7.82 0.43 29.23
C ARG A 45 -8.84 0.09 28.13
N PRO A 46 -8.45 -0.09 26.84
CA PRO A 46 -9.39 -0.52 25.80
C PRO A 46 -10.06 -1.87 26.08
N CYS A 47 -9.39 -2.76 26.82
CA CYS A 47 -9.86 -4.12 27.10
C CYS A 47 -10.36 -4.29 28.54
N GLY A 48 -10.86 -3.21 29.16
CA GLY A 48 -11.48 -3.28 30.50
C GLY A 48 -10.51 -3.64 31.64
N GLY A 49 -9.21 -3.41 31.46
CA GLY A 49 -8.19 -3.68 32.47
C GLY A 49 -7.46 -5.02 32.31
N LEU A 50 -7.76 -5.80 31.27
CA LEU A 50 -7.03 -7.03 30.95
C LEU A 50 -5.51 -6.74 30.81
N VAL A 51 -4.66 -7.62 31.34
CA VAL A 51 -3.21 -7.55 31.13
C VAL A 51 -2.86 -8.48 29.97
N HIS A 52 -2.24 -7.94 28.93
CA HIS A 52 -1.78 -8.70 27.77
C HIS A 52 -0.30 -9.04 27.91
N ASP A 53 0.07 -10.26 27.51
CA ASP A 53 1.42 -10.54 27.06
C ASP A 53 1.63 -9.95 25.64
N ARG A 54 2.83 -10.10 25.09
CA ARG A 54 3.16 -9.51 23.77
C ARG A 54 2.30 -10.07 22.63
N PRO A 55 2.14 -11.39 22.46
CA PRO A 55 1.23 -11.94 21.46
C PRO A 55 -0.21 -11.46 21.65
N GLY A 56 -0.72 -11.47 22.88
CA GLY A 56 -2.08 -11.01 23.20
C GLY A 56 -2.31 -9.54 22.86
N ALA A 57 -1.31 -8.67 23.03
CA ALA A 57 -1.39 -7.27 22.64
C ALA A 57 -1.39 -7.08 21.11
N VAL A 58 -0.74 -7.97 20.36
CA VAL A 58 -0.76 -7.97 18.89
C VAL A 58 -2.11 -8.48 18.37
N GLU A 59 -2.67 -9.55 18.95
CA GLU A 59 -3.99 -10.04 18.56
C GLU A 59 -5.10 -9.03 18.89
N ALA A 60 -5.02 -8.38 20.05
CA ALA A 60 -5.95 -7.31 20.40
C ALA A 60 -5.88 -6.16 19.40
N TYR A 61 -4.67 -5.80 18.94
CA TYR A 61 -4.50 -4.79 17.89
C TYR A 61 -5.11 -5.24 16.56
N ARG A 62 -4.85 -6.48 16.12
CA ARG A 62 -5.43 -7.05 14.89
C ARG A 62 -6.95 -6.99 14.93
N ALA A 63 -7.57 -7.38 16.05
CA ALA A 63 -9.02 -7.30 16.24
C ALA A 63 -9.57 -5.87 16.22
N GLY A 64 -8.74 -4.88 16.56
CA GLY A 64 -9.08 -3.45 16.53
C GLY A 64 -8.82 -2.75 15.20
N LEU A 65 -8.31 -3.44 14.17
CA LEU A 65 -8.10 -2.85 12.85
C LEU A 65 -9.43 -2.61 12.15
N THR A 66 -9.87 -1.36 12.09
CA THR A 66 -11.07 -0.97 11.35
C THR A 66 -10.77 -0.72 9.86
N PRO A 67 -11.75 -0.85 8.96
CA PRO A 67 -11.57 -0.52 7.55
C PRO A 67 -11.02 0.90 7.32
N GLU A 68 -11.46 1.87 8.12
CA GLU A 68 -11.03 3.27 8.01
C GLU A 68 -9.56 3.43 8.41
N LEU A 69 -9.11 2.74 9.46
CA LEU A 69 -7.71 2.77 9.87
C LEU A 69 -6.81 2.13 8.80
N VAL A 70 -7.26 1.02 8.20
CA VAL A 70 -6.51 0.37 7.11
C VAL A 70 -6.51 1.23 5.84
N ALA A 71 -7.62 1.86 5.48
CA ALA A 71 -7.70 2.79 4.36
C ALA A 71 -6.73 3.97 4.55
N ARG A 72 -6.69 4.54 5.76
CA ARG A 72 -5.73 5.58 6.11
C ARG A 72 -4.28 5.08 6.02
N ALA A 73 -4.01 3.88 6.53
CA ALA A 73 -2.68 3.27 6.47
C ALA A 73 -2.20 3.12 5.02
N ARG A 74 -3.07 2.72 4.09
CA ARG A 74 -2.73 2.65 2.66
C ARG A 74 -2.30 3.99 2.06
N VAL A 75 -2.97 5.08 2.44
CA VAL A 75 -2.67 6.42 1.94
C VAL A 75 -1.39 6.97 2.57
N GLU A 76 -1.25 6.85 3.90
CA GLU A 76 -0.15 7.47 4.64
C GLU A 76 1.14 6.64 4.65
N ILE A 77 1.03 5.31 4.60
CA ILE A 77 2.19 4.39 4.57
C ILE A 77 2.53 4.03 3.12
N GLY A 78 1.52 3.75 2.29
CA GLY A 78 1.76 3.34 0.90
C GLY A 78 2.66 2.10 0.82
N ASP A 79 3.72 2.19 0.00
CA ASP A 79 4.71 1.13 -0.19
C ASP A 79 5.91 1.18 0.79
N ALA A 80 5.92 2.17 1.69
CA ALA A 80 7.00 2.41 2.63
C ALA A 80 7.11 1.30 3.70
N ASP A 81 8.32 1.11 4.21
CA ASP A 81 8.53 0.26 5.39
C ASP A 81 7.90 0.91 6.63
N VAL A 82 7.60 0.12 7.66
CA VAL A 82 7.06 0.62 8.93
C VAL A 82 8.06 0.43 10.06
N ALA A 83 8.26 1.47 10.86
CA ALA A 83 9.21 1.47 11.96
C ALA A 83 8.53 1.41 13.33
N CYS A 84 8.98 0.48 14.18
CA CYS A 84 8.59 0.37 15.58
C CYS A 84 9.81 0.08 16.47
N TRP A 85 9.65 0.20 17.79
CA TRP A 85 10.70 -0.09 18.77
C TRP A 85 10.87 -1.58 19.09
N CYS A 86 9.91 -2.43 18.70
CA CYS A 86 10.00 -3.88 18.94
C CYS A 86 11.26 -4.47 18.28
N ALA A 87 11.90 -5.42 18.96
CA ALA A 87 12.96 -6.24 18.36
C ALA A 87 12.42 -7.02 17.15
N GLU A 88 13.27 -7.39 16.19
CA GLU A 88 12.87 -8.04 14.93
C GLU A 88 12.34 -9.46 15.15
N GLU A 89 12.79 -10.12 16.20
CA GLU A 89 12.42 -11.48 16.57
C GLU A 89 11.13 -11.56 17.40
N GLU A 90 10.61 -10.40 17.83
CA GLU A 90 9.45 -10.29 18.71
C GLU A 90 8.18 -9.96 17.91
N PRO A 91 6.98 -10.44 18.32
CA PRO A 91 5.73 -10.04 17.70
C PRO A 91 5.52 -8.53 17.76
N CYS A 92 5.10 -7.93 16.64
CA CYS A 92 4.87 -6.49 16.56
C CYS A 92 3.49 -6.19 15.98
N HIS A 93 2.89 -5.07 16.39
CA HIS A 93 1.62 -4.60 15.80
C HIS A 93 1.77 -4.14 14.34
N GLY A 94 3.01 -3.90 13.89
CA GLY A 94 3.29 -3.65 12.48
C GLY A 94 2.94 -4.84 11.59
N ASP A 95 3.05 -6.07 12.10
CA ASP A 95 2.83 -7.28 11.29
C ASP A 95 1.36 -7.37 10.80
N PRO A 96 0.32 -7.35 11.67
CA PRO A 96 -1.07 -7.34 11.21
C PRO A 96 -1.47 -6.07 10.44
N LEU A 97 -0.82 -4.92 10.69
CA LEU A 97 -1.08 -3.70 9.93
C LEU A 97 -0.65 -3.86 8.47
N LEU A 98 0.58 -4.35 8.24
CA LEU A 98 1.10 -4.64 6.90
C LEU A 98 0.27 -5.72 6.20
N GLU A 99 -0.11 -6.78 6.92
CA GLU A 99 -1.01 -7.82 6.43
C GLU A 99 -2.33 -7.23 5.91
N ALA A 100 -2.96 -6.32 6.67
CA ALA A 100 -4.20 -5.67 6.27
C ALA A 100 -4.03 -4.70 5.08
N ILE A 101 -2.90 -4.01 4.98
CA ILE A 101 -2.55 -3.18 3.82
C ILE A 101 -2.37 -4.05 2.57
N HIS A 102 -1.83 -5.25 2.69
CA HIS A 102 -1.70 -6.17 1.54
C HIS A 102 -3.02 -6.84 1.16
N ALA A 103 -3.82 -7.31 2.13
CA ALA A 103 -4.99 -8.14 1.89
C ALA A 103 -6.09 -7.50 1.02
N GLN A 104 -6.26 -6.18 1.06
CA GLN A 104 -7.24 -5.46 0.22
C GLN A 104 -6.59 -4.75 -0.98
N THR A 105 -5.29 -4.97 -1.20
CA THR A 105 -4.66 -4.60 -2.47
C THR A 105 -4.91 -5.79 -3.38
N PRO A 106 -5.76 -5.66 -4.43
CA PRO A 106 -5.91 -6.78 -5.36
C PRO A 106 -4.52 -7.14 -5.89
N PRO A 107 -4.19 -8.43 -6.07
CA PRO A 107 -2.92 -8.79 -6.69
C PRO A 107 -2.84 -8.03 -8.01
N ARG A 108 -1.77 -7.24 -8.19
CA ARG A 108 -1.49 -6.58 -9.48
C ARG A 108 -1.50 -7.70 -10.51
N ALA A 109 -2.46 -7.67 -11.43
CA ALA A 109 -2.47 -8.58 -12.56
C ALA A 109 -1.07 -8.52 -13.20
N PRO A 110 -0.49 -9.66 -13.63
CA PRO A 110 0.83 -9.65 -14.25
C PRO A 110 0.78 -8.64 -15.39
N GLN A 111 1.64 -7.63 -15.33
CA GLN A 111 1.77 -6.70 -16.43
C GLN A 111 2.40 -7.49 -17.57
N SER A 112 1.57 -7.93 -18.51
CA SER A 112 2.06 -8.36 -19.81
C SER A 112 2.97 -7.26 -20.33
N PRO A 113 4.23 -7.55 -20.70
CA PRO A 113 5.04 -6.58 -21.40
C PRO A 113 4.43 -6.39 -22.78
N LEU A 114 3.69 -5.31 -22.97
CA LEU A 114 3.39 -4.80 -24.30
C LEU A 114 4.66 -4.12 -24.83
N THR A 115 5.30 -4.84 -25.74
CA THR A 115 6.01 -4.34 -26.94
C THR A 115 7.44 -3.81 -26.78
N ALA A 116 8.40 -4.57 -27.32
CA ALA A 116 9.59 -4.00 -27.97
C ALA A 116 9.29 -3.81 -29.47
N CYS A 117 9.64 -2.63 -29.99
CA CYS A 117 9.42 -2.14 -31.35
C CYS A 117 10.47 -2.60 -32.39
N GLY A 118 10.08 -2.57 -33.68
CA GLY A 118 10.94 -2.40 -34.88
C GLY A 118 11.07 -3.66 -35.78
N GLU A 119 11.05 -3.64 -37.12
CA GLU A 119 10.98 -2.57 -38.14
C GLU A 119 10.72 -3.22 -39.54
N LEU A 120 10.38 -2.40 -40.54
CA LEU A 120 10.00 -2.69 -41.94
C LEU A 120 11.17 -3.28 -42.77
N SER A 121 11.00 -4.13 -43.79
CA SER A 121 10.72 -3.74 -45.19
C SER A 121 10.86 -4.95 -46.13
N ASP A 122 10.01 -5.09 -47.16
CA ASP A 122 10.43 -5.20 -48.57
C ASP A 122 9.23 -5.27 -49.57
N ILE A 123 9.03 -4.13 -50.26
CA ILE A 123 8.70 -3.90 -51.69
C ILE A 123 7.82 -4.91 -52.48
N SER A 124 6.75 -4.40 -53.13
CA SER A 124 6.82 -3.97 -54.53
C SER A 124 5.47 -3.45 -55.07
N ALA A 125 5.50 -2.32 -55.79
CA ALA A 125 4.42 -1.79 -56.64
C ALA A 125 4.83 -1.88 -58.13
N PRO A 126 3.89 -1.84 -59.10
CA PRO A 126 3.66 -0.56 -59.78
C PRO A 126 2.21 -0.26 -60.24
N SER A 127 1.94 1.03 -60.47
CA SER A 127 0.71 1.72 -60.95
C SER A 127 0.48 1.60 -62.48
N PRO A 128 -0.44 2.34 -63.19
CA PRO A 128 -1.60 3.19 -62.81
C PRO A 128 -2.93 3.02 -63.63
N SER A 129 -4.03 3.67 -63.15
CA SER A 129 -5.28 4.30 -63.74
C SER A 129 -5.71 4.11 -65.23
N PRO A 130 -6.98 4.43 -65.69
CA PRO A 130 -7.90 5.48 -65.19
C PRO A 130 -9.46 5.30 -65.33
N SER A 131 -10.17 6.32 -64.79
CA SER A 131 -11.44 6.94 -65.29
C SER A 131 -12.80 6.65 -64.64
N ALA A 132 -13.50 7.76 -64.36
CA ALA A 132 -14.79 8.06 -63.71
C ALA A 132 -16.03 7.62 -64.56
N PRO A 133 -17.32 8.02 -64.32
CA PRO A 133 -17.86 9.06 -63.41
C PRO A 133 -19.24 8.84 -62.70
N THR A 134 -19.48 9.72 -61.72
CA THR A 134 -20.72 10.41 -61.27
C THR A 134 -22.07 9.67 -61.14
N GLY A 135 -22.67 9.78 -59.94
CA GLY A 135 -24.10 9.56 -59.71
C GLY A 135 -24.59 10.26 -58.44
N THR A 136 -25.22 11.42 -58.61
CA THR A 136 -25.96 12.20 -57.61
C THR A 136 -27.39 11.68 -57.46
N HIS A 137 -27.92 11.56 -56.23
CA HIS A 137 -29.34 11.77 -55.85
C HIS A 137 -29.37 11.73 -54.31
N SER A 138 -29.51 12.85 -53.59
CA SER A 138 -30.74 13.62 -53.28
C SER A 138 -31.76 12.86 -52.43
N ALA A 139 -32.24 13.59 -51.41
CA ALA A 139 -33.49 13.40 -50.65
C ALA A 139 -33.53 12.23 -49.65
N GLU A 140 -34.12 12.33 -48.44
CA GLU A 140 -35.06 13.30 -47.92
C GLU A 140 -35.10 13.28 -46.38
N ARG A 141 -35.60 14.38 -45.84
CA ARG A 141 -35.89 14.66 -44.44
C ARG A 141 -37.11 13.89 -43.92
N ARG A 142 -37.13 13.80 -42.58
CA ARG A 142 -38.29 13.90 -41.65
C ARG A 142 -39.16 12.65 -41.45
N PRO A 143 -39.99 12.64 -40.39
CA PRO A 143 -39.93 13.39 -39.12
C PRO A 143 -39.58 12.53 -37.91
#